data_AF-A0A3M1BP72-F1
#
_entry.id   AF-A0A3M1BP72-F1
#
_cell.length_a   1.000
_cell.length_b   1.000
_cell.length_c   1.000
_cell.angle_alpha   90.00
_cell.angle_beta   90.00
_cell.angle_gamma   90.00
#
_symmetry.space_group_name_H-M   'P 1'
#
loop_
_entity.id
_entity.type
_entity.pdbx_description
1 polymer ?
#
loop_
_entity_poly.entity_id
_entity_poly.type
_entity_poly.pdbx_seq_one_letter_code
_entity_poly.pdbx_strand_id
1 'polypeptide(L)'
;MVELKARLYDIGEELEALRREREELIKSIKEKAYVLDPQSFLPTLTAKTAELQELNSRLLQNLYRSSELLKEQSELKAKLGVLS
;
A
#
# COMPACT_ATOMS: atom_id res chain seq x y z
N MET A 1 -23.96 -1.54 6.13
CA MET A 1 -22.84 -2.02 6.98
C MET A 1 -22.06 -3.20 6.40
N VAL A 2 -22.71 -4.19 5.75
CA VAL A 2 -22.03 -5.33 5.12
C VAL A 2 -21.09 -4.90 3.99
N GLU A 3 -21.52 -3.96 3.16
CA GLU A 3 -20.73 -3.46 2.00
C GLU A 3 -19.45 -2.71 2.41
N LEU A 4 -19.50 -1.94 3.50
CA LEU A 4 -18.33 -1.23 4.03
C LEU A 4 -17.27 -2.19 4.60
N LYS A 5 -17.71 -3.28 5.25
CA LYS A 5 -16.80 -4.31 5.75
C LYS A 5 -16.11 -5.05 4.60
N ALA A 6 -16.83 -5.35 3.53
CA ALA A 6 -16.26 -5.95 2.33
C ALA A 6 -15.19 -5.03 1.71
N ARG A 7 -15.50 -3.75 1.52
CA ARG A 7 -14.54 -2.78 0.97
C ARG A 7 -13.27 -2.61 1.83
N LEU A 8 -13.41 -2.59 3.16
CA LEU A 8 -12.25 -2.53 4.05
C LEU A 8 -11.42 -3.81 4.03
N TYR A 9 -12.07 -4.97 3.87
CA TYR A 9 -11.40 -6.25 3.73
C TYR A 9 -10.60 -6.31 2.43
N ASP A 10 -11.20 -5.91 1.31
CA ASP A 10 -10.54 -5.86 -0.01
C ASP A 10 -9.31 -4.93 0.01
N ILE A 11 -9.45 -3.73 0.61
CA ILE A 11 -8.31 -2.81 0.80
C ILE A 11 -7.21 -3.45 1.67
N GLY A 12 -7.59 -4.22 2.70
CA GLY A 12 -6.64 -4.95 3.55
C GLY A 12 -5.84 -6.00 2.77
N GLU A 13 -6.50 -6.76 1.90
CA GLU A 13 -5.83 -7.73 1.03
C GLU A 13 -4.90 -7.04 0.02
N GLU A 14 -5.32 -5.94 -0.59
CA GLU A 14 -4.48 -5.13 -1.47
C GLU A 14 -3.24 -4.57 -0.75
N LEU A 15 -3.40 -4.08 0.49
CA LEU A 15 -2.29 -3.55 1.28
C LEU A 15 -1.26 -4.65 1.60
N GLU A 16 -1.69 -5.86 1.93
CA GLU A 16 -0.78 -6.97 2.17
C GLU A 16 -0.08 -7.46 0.90
N ALA A 17 -0.79 -7.49 -0.23
CA ALA A 17 -0.17 -7.80 -1.52
C ALA A 17 0.93 -6.79 -1.87
N LEU A 18 0.63 -5.49 -1.77
CA LEU A 18 1.61 -4.42 -2.00
C LEU A 18 2.78 -4.48 -1.01
N ARG A 19 2.54 -4.84 0.26
CA ARG A 19 3.61 -5.02 1.26
C ARG A 19 4.56 -6.15 0.85
N ARG A 20 4.04 -7.29 0.39
CA ARG A 20 4.86 -8.42 -0.07
C ARG A 20 5.67 -8.06 -1.30
N GLU A 21 5.06 -7.43 -2.29
CA GLU A 21 5.77 -6.95 -3.49
C GLU A 21 6.93 -6.01 -3.12
N ARG A 22 6.71 -5.09 -2.16
CA ARG A 22 7.76 -4.21 -1.63
C ARG A 22 8.91 -4.99 -1.01
N GLU A 23 8.62 -6.01 -0.23
CA GLU A 23 9.63 -6.84 0.43
C GLU A 23 10.47 -7.63 -0.57
N GLU A 24 9.83 -8.22 -1.58
CA GLU A 24 10.50 -8.91 -2.68
C GLU A 24 11.39 -7.96 -3.49
N LEU A 25 10.90 -6.74 -3.75
CA LEU A 25 11.66 -5.73 -4.47
C LEU A 25 12.91 -5.30 -3.72
N ILE A 26 12.80 -5.07 -2.40
CA ILE A 26 13.94 -4.75 -1.53
C ILE A 26 14.94 -5.91 -1.52
N LYS A 27 14.46 -7.15 -1.44
CA LYS A 27 15.33 -8.34 -1.50
C LYS A 27 16.08 -8.40 -2.84
N SER A 28 15.39 -8.19 -3.96
CA SER A 28 15.99 -8.17 -5.30
C SER A 28 17.06 -7.08 -5.46
N ILE A 29 16.81 -5.88 -4.92
CA ILE A 29 17.80 -4.78 -4.91
C ILE A 29 19.05 -5.21 -4.13
N LYS A 30 18.87 -5.80 -2.94
CA LYS A 30 20.00 -6.24 -2.09
C LYS A 30 20.82 -7.35 -2.76
N GLU A 31 20.17 -8.31 -3.41
CA GLU A 31 20.84 -9.40 -4.12
C GLU A 31 21.65 -8.88 -5.32
N LYS A 32 21.10 -7.92 -6.07
CA LYS A 32 21.77 -7.32 -7.24
C LYS A 32 22.86 -6.32 -6.87
N ALA A 33 22.77 -5.66 -5.71
CA ALA A 33 23.81 -4.77 -5.22
C ALA A 33 25.15 -5.47 -4.94
N TYR A 34 25.14 -6.82 -4.84
CA TYR A 34 26.33 -7.64 -4.64
C TYR A 34 27.14 -7.89 -5.93
N VAL A 35 26.66 -7.42 -7.09
CA VAL A 35 27.36 -7.55 -8.38
C VAL A 35 28.46 -6.48 -8.46
N LEU A 36 29.71 -6.92 -8.65
CA LEU A 36 30.95 -6.16 -8.49
C LEU A 36 31.17 -4.96 -9.45
N ASP A 37 30.19 -4.58 -10.28
CA ASP A 37 30.28 -3.43 -11.18
C ASP A 37 29.14 -2.41 -10.95
N PRO A 38 29.44 -1.28 -10.26
CA PRO A 38 28.48 -0.22 -9.97
C PRO A 38 27.80 0.42 -11.20
N GLN A 39 28.47 0.47 -12.36
CA GLN A 39 27.91 1.16 -13.54
C GLN A 39 26.76 0.37 -14.17
N SER A 40 26.87 -0.96 -14.17
CA SER A 40 25.80 -1.85 -14.62
C SER A 40 24.60 -1.87 -13.66
N PHE A 41 24.83 -1.56 -12.38
CA PHE A 41 23.83 -1.63 -11.32
C PHE A 41 22.97 -0.35 -11.22
N LEU A 42 23.52 0.83 -11.52
CA LEU A 42 22.83 2.13 -11.43
C LEU A 42 21.48 2.20 -12.18
N PRO A 43 21.35 1.71 -13.45
CA PRO A 43 20.06 1.70 -14.14
C PRO A 43 19.04 0.79 -13.47
N THR A 44 19.49 -0.38 -12.99
CA THR A 44 18.61 -1.34 -12.29
C THR A 44 18.14 -0.77 -10.96
N LEU A 45 19.03 -0.12 -10.20
CA LEU A 45 18.70 0.54 -8.94
C LEU A 45 17.70 1.68 -9.18
N THR A 46 17.91 2.49 -10.21
CA THR A 46 17.01 3.60 -10.57
C THR A 46 15.62 3.08 -10.91
N ALA A 47 15.52 2.05 -11.78
CA ALA A 47 14.24 1.44 -12.14
C ALA A 47 13.52 0.86 -10.91
N LYS A 48 14.25 0.13 -10.06
CA LYS A 48 13.70 -0.46 -8.83
C LYS A 48 13.29 0.59 -7.79
N THR A 49 13.98 1.73 -7.75
CA THR A 49 13.62 2.86 -6.89
C THR A 49 12.34 3.54 -7.38
N ALA A 50 12.16 3.67 -8.71
CA ALA A 50 10.93 4.19 -9.29
C ALA A 50 9.73 3.27 -9.01
N GLU A 51 9.90 1.95 -9.18
CA GLU A 51 8.90 0.94 -8.81
C GLU A 51 8.51 1.04 -7.31
N LEU A 52 9.49 1.23 -6.41
CA LEU A 52 9.22 1.46 -4.98
C LEU A 52 8.44 2.76 -4.72
N GLN A 53 8.74 3.84 -5.44
CA GLN A 53 8.02 5.12 -5.30
C GLN A 53 6.57 5.01 -5.77
N GLU A 54 6.33 4.32 -6.88
CA GLU A 54 4.99 4.05 -7.38
C GLU A 54 4.19 3.20 -6.38
N LEU A 55 4.81 2.12 -5.88
CA LEU A 55 4.18 1.23 -4.91
C LEU A 55 3.85 1.98 -3.60
N ASN A 56 4.76 2.81 -3.09
CA ASN A 56 4.49 3.67 -1.94
C ASN A 56 3.33 4.64 -2.19
N SER A 57 3.24 5.21 -3.40
CA SER A 57 2.15 6.13 -3.75
C SER A 57 0.79 5.41 -3.74
N ARG A 58 0.74 4.18 -4.28
CA ARG A 58 -0.46 3.34 -4.26
C ARG A 58 -0.85 2.94 -2.82
N LEU A 59 0.12 2.56 -1.99
CA LEU A 59 -0.10 2.28 -0.56
C LEU A 59 -0.71 3.48 0.17
N LEU A 60 -0.17 4.68 -0.03
CA LEU A 60 -0.67 5.91 0.60
C LEU A 60 -2.10 6.24 0.16
N GLN A 61 -2.42 6.07 -1.13
CA GLN A 61 -3.79 6.26 -1.64
C GLN A 61 -4.78 5.29 -0.99
N ASN A 62 -4.40 4.01 -0.85
CA ASN A 62 -5.25 3.01 -0.22
C ASN A 62 -5.44 3.27 1.29
N LEU A 63 -4.40 3.72 1.99
CA LEU A 63 -4.52 4.15 3.39
C LEU A 63 -5.45 5.34 3.56
N TYR A 64 -5.37 6.33 2.66
CA TYR A 64 -6.26 7.49 2.69
C TYR A 64 -7.72 7.08 2.50
N ARG A 65 -8.00 6.25 1.49
CA ARG A 65 -9.35 5.70 1.24
C ARG A 65 -9.88 4.92 2.45
N SER A 66 -9.05 4.10 3.08
CA SER A 66 -9.41 3.36 4.30
C SER A 66 -9.79 4.31 5.44
N SER A 67 -9.03 5.39 5.64
CA SER A 67 -9.30 6.42 6.64
C SER A 67 -10.64 7.14 6.40
N GLU A 68 -10.94 7.49 5.14
CA GLU A 68 -12.22 8.11 4.77
C GLU A 68 -13.41 7.19 5.06
N LEU A 69 -13.30 5.90 4.69
CA LEU A 69 -14.34 4.90 4.95
C LEU A 69 -14.59 4.69 6.45
N LEU A 70 -13.54 4.71 7.28
CA LEU A 70 -13.66 4.63 8.73
C LEU A 70 -14.31 5.89 9.34
N LYS A 71 -14.03 7.06 8.77
CA LYS A 71 -14.67 8.32 9.16
C LYS A 71 -16.16 8.30 8.82
N GLU A 72 -16.52 7.92 7.59
CA GLU A 72 -17.92 7.76 7.17
C GLU A 72 -18.68 6.77 8.06
N GLN A 73 -18.02 5.67 8.46
CA GLN A 73 -18.60 4.71 9.40
C GLN A 73 -18.95 5.35 10.75
N SER A 74 -18.03 6.17 11.26
CA SER A 74 -18.16 6.83 12.56
C SER A 74 -19.28 7.88 12.52
N GLU A 75 -19.37 8.64 11.44
CA GLU A 75 -20.45 9.62 11.23
C GLU A 75 -21.82 8.95 11.08
N LEU A 76 -21.92 7.83 10.36
CA LEU A 76 -23.15 7.05 10.25
C LEU A 76 -23.59 6.48 11.60
N LYS A 77 -22.65 5.96 12.40
CA LYS A 77 -22.95 5.50 13.77
C LYS A 77 -23.44 6.63 14.66
N ALA A 78 -22.80 7.80 14.60
CA ALA A 78 -23.23 8.97 15.36
C ALA A 78 -24.65 9.41 14.96
N LYS A 79 -24.95 9.49 13.66
CA LYS A 79 -26.31 9.81 13.18
C LYS A 79 -27.35 8.79 13.62
N LEU A 80 -27.04 7.50 13.58
CA LEU A 80 -27.95 6.44 14.03
C LEU A 80 -28.17 6.46 15.55
N GLY A 81 -27.14 6.76 16.35
CA GLY A 81 -27.25 6.86 17.81
C GLY A 81 -27.90 8.14 18.33
N VAL A 82 -28.08 9.16 17.47
CA VAL A 82 -28.84 10.38 17.78
C VAL A 82 -30.32 10.22 17.41
N LEU A 83 -30.66 9.22 16.57
CA LEU A 83 -32.01 8.89 16.14
C LEU A 83 -32.69 7.81 17.01
N SER A 84 -32.02 7.34 18.06
CA SER A 84 -32.49 6.36 19.06
C SER A 84 -32.78 7.03 20.39
#